data_AF-T1AWX3-F1
#
_entry.id   AF-T1AWX3-F1
#
_cell.length_a   1.000
_cell.length_b   1.000
_cell.length_c   1.000
_cell.angle_alpha   90.00
_cell.angle_beta   90.00
_cell.angle_gamma   90.00
#
_symmetry.space_group_name_H-M   'P 1'
#
loop_
_entity.id
_entity.type
_entity.pdbx_description
1 polymer ?
#
loop_
_entity_poly.entity_id
_entity_poly.type
_entity_poly.pdbx_seq_one_letter_code
_entity_poly.pdbx_strand_id
1 'polypeptide(L)'
;GSPVLEAESGSGRWLARAIDVARSRPVQVDGEPEVAAMLHTWPADEVVKVIAYWHPADPPEMADAQRRVLVRLQSACDLSGHELLVELQSPAGASFGPGDVATVVTDLYGAGLHPDWWKLPPTADVTSWQQVGEVVRSFDPHCRGLLVLGHESSA
;
A
#
# COMPACT_ATOMS: atom_id res chain seq x y z
N GLY A 1 19.33 -3.22 4.68
CA GLY A 1 18.37 -3.72 5.67
C GLY A 1 18.74 -3.19 7.03
N SER A 2 17.78 -2.97 7.93
CA SER A 2 18.10 -2.74 9.34
C SER A 2 18.44 -4.10 9.98
N PRO A 3 19.52 -4.22 10.76
CA PRO A 3 19.95 -5.49 11.37
C PRO A 3 18.90 -6.09 12.32
N VAL A 4 17.94 -5.29 12.79
CA VAL A 4 16.82 -5.74 13.62
C VAL A 4 15.82 -6.58 12.82
N LEU A 5 15.58 -6.25 11.54
CA LEU A 5 14.61 -6.99 10.72
C LEU A 5 15.17 -8.35 10.30
N GLU A 6 16.46 -8.39 9.96
CA GLU A 6 17.16 -9.62 9.57
C GLU A 6 17.21 -10.65 10.72
N ALA A 7 17.28 -10.20 11.97
CA ALA A 7 17.28 -11.08 13.14
C ALA A 7 15.91 -11.73 13.43
N GLU A 8 14.82 -11.19 12.86
CA GLU A 8 13.45 -11.62 13.15
C GLU A 8 12.85 -12.49 12.03
N SER A 9 13.50 -12.61 10.87
CA SER A 9 13.06 -13.53 9.79
C SER A 9 13.15 -14.99 10.26
N GLY A 10 12.16 -15.80 9.91
CA GLY A 10 12.05 -17.19 10.37
C GLY A 10 11.58 -17.38 11.82
N SER A 11 11.26 -16.30 12.54
CA SER A 11 10.71 -16.36 13.92
C SER A 11 9.21 -16.73 14.00
N GLY A 12 8.54 -16.87 12.84
CA GLY A 12 7.09 -17.05 12.75
C GLY A 12 6.27 -15.77 12.94
N ARG A 13 6.94 -14.61 12.99
CA ARG A 13 6.30 -13.29 13.01
C ARG A 13 6.02 -12.79 11.60
N TRP A 14 4.93 -12.04 11.43
CA TRP A 14 4.62 -11.35 10.18
C TRP A 14 5.38 -10.02 10.12
N LEU A 15 6.28 -9.89 9.15
CA LEU A 15 7.15 -8.73 8.99
C LEU A 15 6.81 -8.00 7.71
N ALA A 16 6.61 -6.68 7.79
CA ALA A 16 6.44 -5.82 6.63
C ALA A 16 7.58 -4.81 6.55
N ARG A 17 8.31 -4.79 5.44
CA ARG A 17 9.45 -3.90 5.21
C ARG A 17 9.06 -2.81 4.21
N ALA A 18 9.28 -1.55 4.59
CA ALA A 18 9.03 -0.41 3.71
C ALA A 18 9.99 -0.41 2.53
N ILE A 19 9.47 -0.14 1.33
CA ILE A 19 10.25 0.01 0.09
C ILE A 19 10.15 1.43 -0.48
N ASP A 20 9.19 2.23 -0.01
CA ASP A 20 9.01 3.61 -0.46
C ASP A 20 10.08 4.56 0.11
N VAL A 21 10.49 5.51 -0.72
CA VAL A 21 11.23 6.68 -0.27
C VAL A 21 10.30 7.51 0.62
N ALA A 22 10.74 7.77 1.86
CA ALA A 22 9.92 8.40 2.88
C ALA A 22 9.30 9.72 2.40
N ARG A 23 7.96 9.82 2.52
CA ARG A 23 7.16 11.00 2.14
C ARG A 23 7.24 11.39 0.66
N SER A 24 7.63 10.46 -0.22
CA SER A 24 7.63 10.69 -1.67
C SER A 24 6.21 10.89 -2.23
N ARG A 25 6.07 11.82 -3.19
CA ARG A 25 4.82 12.08 -3.90
C ARG A 25 5.08 12.65 -5.30
N PRO A 26 4.81 11.90 -6.40
CA PRO A 26 4.29 10.53 -6.41
C PRO A 26 5.25 9.56 -5.70
N VAL A 27 4.75 8.37 -5.38
CA VAL A 27 5.55 7.31 -4.76
C VAL A 27 6.84 7.12 -5.54
N GLN A 28 7.95 7.08 -4.82
CA GLN A 28 9.25 6.64 -5.31
C GLN A 28 9.63 5.38 -4.54
N VAL A 29 10.17 4.38 -5.25
CA VAL A 29 10.52 3.08 -4.69
C VAL A 29 12.04 2.92 -4.70
N ASP A 30 12.60 2.44 -3.59
CA ASP A 30 14.02 2.11 -3.51
C ASP A 30 14.38 0.96 -4.45
N GLY A 31 15.60 1.01 -5.02
CA GLY A 31 16.08 -0.02 -5.94
C GLY A 31 15.50 0.07 -7.35
N GLU A 32 14.81 1.16 -7.69
CA GLU A 32 14.46 1.42 -9.10
C GLU A 32 15.70 1.69 -9.96
N PRO A 33 15.72 1.21 -11.22
CA PRO A 33 14.65 0.46 -11.90
C PRO A 33 14.61 -1.06 -11.63
N GLU A 34 15.63 -1.66 -11.01
CA GLU A 34 15.76 -3.12 -10.80
C GLU A 34 15.05 -3.67 -9.54
N VAL A 35 13.85 -3.18 -9.23
CA VAL A 35 13.11 -3.52 -7.99
C VAL A 35 12.96 -5.03 -7.78
N ALA A 36 12.59 -5.79 -8.83
CA ALA A 36 12.42 -7.25 -8.71
C ALA A 36 13.73 -7.96 -8.33
N ALA A 37 14.87 -7.54 -8.89
CA ALA A 37 16.17 -8.11 -8.55
C ALA A 37 16.57 -7.81 -7.11
N MET A 38 16.26 -6.60 -6.62
CA MET A 38 16.44 -6.26 -5.21
C MET A 38 15.55 -7.13 -4.31
N LEU A 39 14.27 -7.32 -4.65
CA LEU A 39 13.34 -8.11 -3.85
C LEU A 39 13.77 -9.59 -3.75
N HIS A 40 14.41 -10.17 -4.77
CA HIS A 40 14.98 -11.51 -4.66
C HIS A 40 16.09 -11.66 -3.60
N THR A 41 16.64 -10.55 -3.10
CA THR A 41 17.61 -10.57 -1.99
C THR A 41 16.95 -10.47 -0.62
N TRP A 42 15.64 -10.19 -0.56
CA TRP A 42 14.89 -10.13 0.69
C TRP A 42 14.51 -11.54 1.16
N PRO A 43 14.30 -11.74 2.48
CA PRO A 43 13.70 -12.96 2.98
C PRO A 43 12.28 -13.14 2.43
N ALA A 44 11.97 -14.34 1.95
CA ALA A 44 10.70 -14.64 1.29
C ALA A 44 9.46 -14.53 2.21
N ASP A 45 9.66 -14.48 3.54
CA ASP A 45 8.61 -14.32 4.54
C ASP A 45 8.30 -12.85 4.88
N GLU A 46 9.02 -11.89 4.29
CA GLU A 46 8.75 -10.47 4.45
C GLU A 46 7.72 -9.96 3.43
N VAL A 47 6.82 -9.10 3.89
CA VAL A 47 5.86 -8.38 3.07
C VAL A 47 6.44 -7.05 2.62
N VAL A 48 6.33 -6.75 1.33
CA VAL A 48 6.75 -5.47 0.76
C VAL A 48 5.68 -4.43 1.11
N LYS A 49 6.06 -3.37 1.82
CA LYS A 49 5.14 -2.28 2.19
C LYS A 49 5.48 -1.02 1.40
N VAL A 50 4.45 -0.40 0.83
CA VAL A 50 4.53 0.92 0.16
C VAL A 50 3.49 1.88 0.74
N ILE A 51 3.86 3.13 1.01
CA ILE A 51 2.91 4.18 1.38
C ILE A 51 2.63 5.08 0.18
N ALA A 52 1.35 5.25 -0.17
CA ALA A 52 0.89 6.16 -1.21
C ALA A 52 0.09 7.33 -0.61
N TYR A 53 0.64 8.54 -0.73
CA TYR A 53 -0.04 9.78 -0.39
C TYR A 53 -0.95 10.24 -1.53
N TRP A 54 -2.25 9.96 -1.42
CA TRP A 54 -3.21 10.12 -2.51
C TRP A 54 -4.50 10.76 -2.04
N HIS A 55 -5.04 11.72 -2.79
CA HIS A 55 -6.39 12.25 -2.61
C HIS A 55 -7.26 12.11 -3.89
N PRO A 56 -8.57 11.80 -3.82
CA PRO A 56 -9.42 11.71 -5.03
C PRO A 56 -9.45 12.97 -5.90
N ALA A 57 -9.23 14.13 -5.29
CA ALA A 57 -9.14 15.42 -5.98
C ALA A 57 -7.75 15.70 -6.60
N ASP A 58 -6.83 14.75 -6.54
CA ASP A 58 -5.52 14.90 -7.18
C ASP A 58 -5.67 15.08 -8.69
N PRO A 59 -4.80 15.91 -9.31
CA PRO A 59 -4.86 16.12 -10.74
C PRO A 59 -4.55 14.80 -11.48
N PRO A 60 -5.12 14.58 -12.68
CA PRO A 60 -4.98 13.32 -13.41
C PRO A 60 -3.52 12.87 -13.59
N GLU A 61 -2.59 13.80 -13.85
CA GLU A 61 -1.18 13.45 -14.01
C GLU A 61 -0.54 12.85 -12.75
N MET A 62 -0.95 13.30 -11.56
CA MET A 62 -0.48 12.77 -10.29
C MET A 62 -1.04 11.37 -10.06
N ALA A 63 -2.35 11.20 -10.27
CA ALA A 63 -3.02 9.91 -10.15
C ALA A 63 -2.42 8.87 -11.12
N ASP A 64 -2.18 9.26 -12.37
CA ASP A 64 -1.53 8.42 -13.38
C ASP A 64 -0.10 8.02 -12.98
N ALA A 65 0.67 8.95 -12.41
CA ALA A 65 2.02 8.66 -11.93
C ALA A 65 2.00 7.65 -10.77
N GLN A 66 1.09 7.83 -9.81
CA GLN A 66 0.92 6.91 -8.69
C GLN A 66 0.54 5.50 -9.17
N ARG A 67 -0.48 5.37 -10.06
CA ARG A 67 -0.89 4.07 -10.63
C ARG A 67 0.27 3.34 -11.27
N ARG A 68 1.03 4.03 -12.13
CA ARG A 68 2.16 3.41 -12.85
C ARG A 68 3.20 2.83 -11.90
N VAL A 69 3.56 3.56 -10.85
CA VAL A 69 4.56 3.10 -9.88
C VAL A 69 4.04 1.91 -9.10
N LEU A 70 2.81 1.98 -8.58
CA LEU A 70 2.23 0.92 -7.75
C LEU A 70 2.00 -0.37 -8.55
N VAL A 71 1.48 -0.29 -9.78
CA VAL A 71 1.27 -1.46 -10.64
C VAL A 71 2.60 -2.11 -11.02
N ARG A 72 3.63 -1.31 -11.30
CA ARG A 72 4.99 -1.83 -11.54
C ARG A 72 5.55 -2.53 -10.30
N LEU A 73 5.34 -1.95 -9.10
CA LEU A 73 5.77 -2.56 -7.86
C LEU A 73 5.07 -3.89 -7.61
N GLN A 74 3.76 -3.99 -7.87
CA GLN A 74 3.05 -5.27 -7.81
C GLN A 74 3.68 -6.30 -8.74
N SER A 75 3.96 -5.94 -10.00
CA SER A 75 4.63 -6.87 -10.93
C SER A 75 5.98 -7.36 -10.41
N ALA A 76 6.74 -6.51 -9.70
CA ALA A 76 8.00 -6.91 -9.07
C ALA A 76 7.79 -7.85 -7.86
N CYS A 77 6.74 -7.62 -7.07
CA CYS A 77 6.35 -8.50 -5.97
C CYS A 77 5.92 -9.87 -6.51
N ASP A 78 5.07 -9.91 -7.55
CA ASP A 78 4.63 -11.13 -8.23
C ASP A 78 5.81 -11.96 -8.75
N LEU A 79 6.77 -11.31 -9.42
CA LEU A 79 7.97 -11.98 -9.95
C LEU A 79 8.89 -12.52 -8.86
N SER A 80 8.96 -11.83 -7.72
CA SER A 80 9.82 -12.23 -6.60
C SER A 80 9.13 -13.17 -5.60
N GLY A 81 7.82 -13.35 -5.71
CA GLY A 81 7.01 -14.16 -4.81
C GLY A 81 6.72 -13.50 -3.45
N HIS A 82 6.92 -12.18 -3.32
CA HIS A 82 6.61 -11.46 -2.09
C HIS A 82 5.17 -10.95 -2.10
N GLU A 83 4.56 -10.92 -0.91
CA GLU A 83 3.25 -10.27 -0.74
C GLU A 83 3.40 -8.74 -0.76
N LEU A 84 2.40 -8.04 -1.29
CA LEU A 84 2.35 -6.58 -1.34
C LEU A 84 1.34 -6.01 -0.33
N LEU A 85 1.81 -5.10 0.53
CA LEU A 85 0.99 -4.25 1.39
C LEU A 85 0.99 -2.81 0.88
N VAL A 86 -0.17 -2.31 0.47
CA VAL A 86 -0.36 -0.89 0.10
C VAL A 86 -1.00 -0.12 1.25
N GLU A 87 -0.29 0.88 1.74
CA GLU A 87 -0.75 1.81 2.76
C GLU A 87 -1.23 3.11 2.11
N LEU A 88 -2.50 3.48 2.31
CA LEU A 88 -3.04 4.76 1.83
C LEU A 88 -2.99 5.82 2.93
N GLN A 89 -2.50 7.02 2.60
CA GLN A 89 -2.55 8.19 3.48
C GLN A 89 -2.97 9.43 2.69
N SER A 90 -3.59 10.41 3.37
CA SER A 90 -3.90 11.68 2.73
C SER A 90 -2.61 12.50 2.53
N PRO A 91 -2.47 13.26 1.43
CA PRO A 91 -1.37 14.19 1.26
C PRO A 91 -1.33 15.26 2.36
N ALA A 92 -0.16 15.86 2.57
CA ALA A 92 -0.01 16.96 3.51
C ALA A 92 -0.96 18.13 3.17
N GLY A 93 -1.70 18.60 4.17
CA GLY A 93 -2.69 19.67 4.00
C GLY A 93 -4.06 19.21 3.48
N ALA A 94 -4.26 17.90 3.28
CA ALA A 94 -5.55 17.31 2.92
C ALA A 94 -6.00 16.28 3.97
N SER A 95 -7.30 16.02 4.00
CA SER A 95 -7.92 14.97 4.82
C SER A 95 -8.92 14.21 3.98
N PHE A 96 -9.04 12.90 4.21
CA PHE A 96 -10.12 12.13 3.60
C PHE A 96 -11.47 12.50 4.21
N GLY A 97 -12.45 12.76 3.36
CA GLY A 97 -13.86 12.81 3.68
C GLY A 97 -14.55 11.44 3.52
N PRO A 98 -15.87 11.40 3.78
CA PRO A 98 -16.66 10.18 3.60
C PRO A 98 -16.57 9.63 2.19
N GLY A 99 -16.22 8.35 2.06
CA GLY A 99 -16.11 7.66 0.76
C GLY A 99 -14.85 7.93 -0.07
N ASP A 100 -13.99 8.86 0.34
CA ASP A 100 -12.77 9.19 -0.43
C ASP A 100 -11.81 8.00 -0.52
N VAL A 101 -11.60 7.28 0.59
CA VAL A 101 -10.76 6.08 0.59
C VAL A 101 -11.32 5.01 -0.35
N ALA A 102 -12.64 4.79 -0.34
CA ALA A 102 -13.29 3.84 -1.24
C ALA A 102 -13.11 4.25 -2.72
N THR A 103 -13.12 5.56 -3.00
CA THR A 103 -12.87 6.10 -4.34
C THR A 103 -11.44 5.80 -4.80
N VAL A 104 -10.43 6.08 -3.96
CA VAL A 104 -9.03 5.78 -4.28
C VAL A 104 -8.82 4.28 -4.48
N VAL A 105 -9.35 3.44 -3.59
CA VAL A 105 -9.23 1.98 -3.70
C VAL A 105 -9.89 1.46 -4.98
N THR A 106 -11.07 1.99 -5.34
CA THR A 106 -11.75 1.64 -6.61
C THR A 106 -10.91 2.00 -7.82
N ASP A 107 -10.33 3.20 -7.83
CA ASP A 107 -9.46 3.66 -8.92
C ASP A 107 -8.21 2.77 -9.08
N LEU A 108 -7.59 2.41 -7.96
CA LEU A 108 -6.43 1.52 -7.95
C LEU A 108 -6.75 0.12 -8.46
N TYR A 109 -7.86 -0.48 -8.02
CA TYR A 109 -8.32 -1.75 -8.58
C TYR A 109 -8.65 -1.65 -10.07
N GLY A 110 -9.30 -0.56 -10.49
CA GLY A 110 -9.59 -0.28 -11.90
C GLY A 110 -8.33 -0.15 -12.76
N ALA A 111 -7.21 0.23 -12.16
CA ALA A 111 -5.90 0.29 -12.79
C ALA A 111 -5.16 -1.07 -12.83
N GLY A 112 -5.74 -2.13 -12.24
CA GLY A 112 -5.15 -3.45 -12.15
C GLY A 112 -4.24 -3.67 -10.94
N LEU A 113 -4.29 -2.78 -9.93
CA LEU A 113 -3.59 -2.98 -8.66
C LEU A 113 -4.44 -3.86 -7.73
N HIS A 114 -3.94 -5.03 -7.39
CA HIS A 114 -4.53 -6.04 -6.50
C HIS A 114 -3.50 -6.43 -5.44
N PRO A 115 -3.28 -5.60 -4.40
CA PRO A 115 -2.32 -5.93 -3.36
C PRO A 115 -2.87 -7.03 -2.44
N ASP A 116 -2.00 -7.88 -1.90
CA ASP A 116 -2.40 -8.89 -0.91
C ASP A 116 -3.06 -8.26 0.33
N TRP A 117 -2.59 -7.06 0.70
CA TRP A 117 -3.04 -6.36 1.88
C TRP A 117 -3.27 -4.88 1.61
N TRP A 118 -4.30 -4.33 2.25
CA TRP A 118 -4.45 -2.88 2.39
C TRP A 118 -4.18 -2.46 3.83
N LYS A 119 -3.54 -1.30 3.99
CA LYS A 119 -3.48 -0.59 5.27
C LYS A 119 -4.09 0.80 5.09
N LEU A 120 -5.24 1.00 5.71
CA LEU A 120 -6.10 2.14 5.44
C LEU A 120 -6.18 3.08 6.66
N PRO A 121 -6.35 4.39 6.44
CA PRO A 121 -6.50 5.34 7.53
C PRO A 121 -7.79 5.06 8.29
N PRO A 122 -7.84 5.34 9.60
CA PRO A 122 -9.07 5.20 10.35
C PRO A 122 -10.11 6.18 9.80
N THR A 123 -11.34 5.71 9.63
CA THR A 123 -12.51 6.57 9.44
C THR A 123 -13.46 6.39 10.62
N ALA A 124 -14.03 7.51 11.08
CA ALA A 124 -15.04 7.54 12.13
C ALA A 124 -16.44 7.15 11.61
N ASP A 125 -16.61 7.08 10.30
CA ASP A 125 -17.88 6.78 9.64
C ASP A 125 -17.97 5.29 9.26
N VAL A 126 -18.97 4.61 9.81
CA VAL A 126 -19.27 3.19 9.52
C VAL A 126 -19.60 2.99 8.04
N THR A 127 -20.27 3.96 7.42
CA THR A 127 -20.66 3.87 6.00
C THR A 127 -19.43 3.82 5.11
N SER A 128 -18.44 4.67 5.38
CA SER A 128 -17.16 4.66 4.67
C SER A 128 -16.44 3.31 4.76
N TRP A 129 -16.45 2.65 5.92
CA TRP A 129 -15.89 1.29 6.06
C TRP A 129 -16.67 0.24 5.28
N GLN A 130 -18.00 0.33 5.26
CA GLN A 130 -18.85 -0.58 4.48
C GLN A 130 -18.55 -0.45 2.98
N GLN A 131 -18.41 0.77 2.48
CA GLN A 131 -18.07 1.05 1.08
C GLN A 131 -16.71 0.46 0.70
N VAL A 132 -15.67 0.69 1.50
CA VAL A 132 -14.35 0.08 1.26
C VAL A 132 -14.44 -1.45 1.24
N GLY A 133 -15.14 -2.04 2.21
CA GLY A 133 -15.31 -3.49 2.27
C GLY A 133 -16.07 -4.06 1.07
N GLU A 134 -17.08 -3.34 0.56
CA GLU A 134 -17.83 -3.73 -0.64
C GLU A 134 -16.97 -3.65 -1.90
N VAL A 135 -16.21 -2.57 -2.06
CA VAL A 135 -15.25 -2.42 -3.18
C VAL A 135 -14.26 -3.56 -3.17
N VAL A 136 -13.58 -3.80 -2.04
CA VAL A 136 -12.57 -4.86 -1.93
C VAL A 136 -13.16 -6.23 -2.23
N ARG A 137 -14.32 -6.59 -1.65
CA ARG A 137 -14.97 -7.88 -1.94
C ARG A 137 -15.39 -8.04 -3.40
N SER A 138 -15.75 -6.96 -4.06
CA SER A 138 -16.24 -6.99 -5.45
C SER A 138 -15.09 -7.10 -6.45
N PHE A 139 -13.97 -6.42 -6.19
CA PHE A 139 -12.81 -6.40 -7.09
C PHE A 139 -11.81 -7.51 -6.81
N ASP A 140 -11.60 -7.87 -5.54
CA ASP A 140 -10.54 -8.78 -5.13
C ASP A 140 -11.01 -9.71 -3.99
N PRO A 141 -11.67 -10.83 -4.35
CA PRO A 141 -12.05 -11.85 -3.37
C PRO A 141 -10.85 -12.59 -2.76
N HIS A 142 -9.63 -12.36 -3.25
CA HIS A 142 -8.39 -12.98 -2.78
C HIS A 142 -7.58 -12.06 -1.86
N CYS A 143 -7.95 -10.78 -1.72
CA CYS A 143 -7.37 -9.86 -0.75
C CYS A 143 -7.35 -10.49 0.64
N ARG A 144 -6.17 -10.58 1.24
CA ARG A 144 -5.93 -11.32 2.49
C ARG A 144 -6.45 -10.58 3.72
N GLY A 145 -6.51 -9.25 3.66
CA GLY A 145 -7.12 -8.47 4.71
C GLY A 145 -6.93 -6.97 4.59
N LEU A 146 -7.69 -6.27 5.43
CA LEU A 146 -7.58 -4.83 5.63
C LEU A 146 -7.02 -4.58 7.04
N LEU A 147 -5.90 -3.87 7.10
CA LEU A 147 -5.32 -3.34 8.32
C LEU A 147 -5.79 -1.91 8.52
N VAL A 148 -6.12 -1.54 9.75
CA VAL A 148 -6.47 -0.16 10.10
C VAL A 148 -5.26 0.49 10.78
N LEU A 149 -4.89 1.68 10.32
CA LEU A 149 -3.89 2.51 10.99
C LEU A 149 -4.35 2.81 12.42
N GLY A 150 -3.56 2.39 13.40
CA GLY A 150 -3.72 2.87 14.78
C GLY A 150 -3.45 4.38 14.81
N HIS A 151 -4.34 5.16 15.42
CA HIS A 151 -4.03 6.56 15.71
C HIS A 151 -2.77 6.59 16.57
N GLU A 152 -1.65 7.10 16.04
CA GLU A 152 -0.60 7.62 16.91
C GLU A 152 -1.16 8.87 17.58
N SER A 153 -1.69 8.72 18.79
CA SER A 153 -1.70 9.83 19.74
C SER A 153 -0.26 10.02 20.20
N SER A 154 0.54 10.75 19.42
CA SER A 154 1.76 11.36 19.95
C SER A 154 1.36 12.65 20.65
N ALA A 155 1.45 12.63 21.98
CA ALA A 155 1.57 13.80 22.82
C ALA A 155 3.03 14.27 22.85
#